data_AF-A0A1V5DVG0-F1
#
_entry.id   AF-A0A1V5DVG0-F1
#
_cell.length_a   1.000
_cell.length_b   1.000
_cell.length_c   1.000
_cell.angle_alpha   90.00
_cell.angle_beta   90.00
_cell.angle_gamma   90.00
#
_symmetry.space_group_name_H-M   'P 1'
#
loop_
_entity.id
_entity.type
_entity.pdbx_description
1 polymer ?
#
loop_
_entity_poly.entity_id
_entity_poly.type
_entity_poly.pdbx_seq_one_letter_code
_entity_poly.pdbx_strand_id
1 'polypeptide(L)'
;MGILEGAICNTHNVEVAKQMRERCQILIALGDCATFGNIPAMRNFCGTQEALKRAYIETESTVDGFIPDSEELGVPLDEVVAVDKVVKVDLFIPGCPPSADAIFHALSELLAGHTPVVFPPQYFKYD
;
A
#
# COMPACT_ATOMS: atom_id res chain seq x y z
N MET A 1 5.21 7.71 -15.66
CA MET A 1 5.35 7.68 -14.19
C MET A 1 4.18 6.90 -13.63
N GLY A 2 4.41 6.01 -12.67
CA GLY A 2 3.36 5.29 -11.93
C GLY A 2 3.40 5.69 -10.47
N ILE A 3 2.24 5.86 -9.85
CA ILE A 3 2.10 6.19 -8.43
C ILE A 3 1.17 5.16 -7.82
N LEU A 4 1.63 4.47 -6.78
CA LEU A 4 0.84 3.51 -6.01
C LEU A 4 0.72 4.00 -4.57
N GLU A 5 -0.52 4.12 -4.12
CA GLU A 5 -0.89 4.26 -2.71
C GLU A 5 -1.44 2.92 -2.21
N GLY A 6 -1.46 2.74 -0.89
CA GLY A 6 -2.01 1.56 -0.26
C GLY A 6 -1.02 0.41 -0.16
N ALA A 7 -1.23 -0.42 0.86
CA ALA A 7 -0.46 -1.64 1.04
C ALA A 7 -1.01 -2.78 0.15
N ILE A 8 -0.20 -3.81 -0.10
CA ILE A 8 -0.63 -4.99 -0.83
C ILE A 8 -1.26 -5.97 0.17
N CYS A 9 -2.57 -6.18 0.11
CA CYS A 9 -3.31 -7.04 1.05
C CYS A 9 -4.02 -8.24 0.40
N ASN A 10 -4.15 -8.27 -0.92
CA ASN A 10 -4.77 -9.36 -1.67
C ASN A 10 -4.14 -9.58 -3.06
N THR A 11 -4.56 -10.65 -3.75
CA THR A 11 -4.07 -11.02 -5.09
C THR A 11 -4.31 -9.96 -6.16
N HIS A 12 -5.41 -9.20 -6.07
CA HIS A 12 -5.69 -8.12 -7.02
C HIS A 12 -4.70 -6.96 -6.85
N ASN A 13 -4.32 -6.61 -5.62
CA ASN A 13 -3.28 -5.59 -5.41
C ASN A 13 -1.92 -6.01 -6.00
N VAL A 14 -1.57 -7.30 -5.87
CA VAL A 14 -0.35 -7.86 -6.48
C VAL A 14 -0.38 -7.69 -8.00
N GLU A 15 -1.51 -8.02 -8.63
CA GLU A 15 -1.69 -7.87 -10.07
C GLU A 15 -1.57 -6.40 -10.50
N VAL A 16 -2.29 -5.49 -9.86
CA VAL A 16 -2.26 -4.05 -10.18
C VAL A 16 -0.86 -3.47 -10.00
N ALA A 17 -0.13 -3.85 -8.94
CA ALA A 17 1.23 -3.39 -8.72
C ALA A 17 2.18 -3.84 -9.84
N LYS A 18 2.08 -5.10 -10.28
CA LYS A 18 2.86 -5.65 -11.40
C LYS A 18 2.52 -4.95 -12.72
N GLN A 19 1.23 -4.79 -13.02
CA GLN A 19 0.78 -4.09 -14.23
C GLN A 19 1.26 -2.63 -14.26
N MET A 20 1.19 -1.91 -13.13
CA MET A 20 1.70 -0.55 -13.03
C MET A 20 3.22 -0.53 -13.27
N ARG A 21 3.97 -1.43 -12.63
CA ARG A 21 5.43 -1.52 -12.78
C ARG A 21 5.84 -1.76 -14.23
N GLU A 22 5.14 -2.63 -14.95
CA GLU A 22 5.40 -2.92 -16.37
C GLU A 22 5.15 -1.71 -17.27
N ARG A 23 4.21 -0.83 -16.89
CA ARG A 23 3.77 0.33 -17.70
C ARG A 23 4.47 1.63 -17.34
N CYS A 24 5.32 1.66 -16.30
CA CYS A 24 6.00 2.87 -15.86
C CYS A 24 7.52 2.74 -15.87
N GLN A 25 8.19 3.82 -16.26
CA GLN A 25 9.65 3.94 -16.14
C GLN A 25 10.08 4.22 -14.69
N ILE A 26 9.33 5.08 -14.00
CA ILE A 26 9.52 5.44 -12.59
C ILE A 26 8.25 5.07 -11.83
N LEU A 27 8.39 4.25 -10.78
CA LEU A 27 7.33 3.87 -9.85
C LEU A 27 7.54 4.53 -8.48
N ILE A 28 6.51 5.22 -8.00
CA ILE A 28 6.48 5.90 -6.71
C ILE A 28 5.56 5.13 -5.75
N ALA A 29 6.08 4.77 -4.57
CA ALA A 29 5.26 4.36 -3.42
C ALA A 29 4.89 5.60 -2.62
N LEU A 30 3.60 5.92 -2.59
CA LEU A 30 3.05 7.13 -1.97
C LEU A 30 2.33 6.75 -0.68
N GLY A 31 2.80 7.31 0.43
CA GLY A 31 2.23 7.14 1.76
C GLY A 31 2.81 5.96 2.54
N ASP A 32 2.57 5.99 3.85
CA ASP A 32 3.11 5.00 4.78
C ASP A 32 2.53 3.59 4.54
N CYS A 33 1.30 3.48 4.03
CA CYS A 33 0.74 2.20 3.64
C CYS A 33 1.55 1.56 2.49
N ALA A 34 1.84 2.32 1.43
CA ALA A 34 2.61 1.82 0.30
C ALA A 34 4.10 1.59 0.65
N THR A 35 4.63 2.39 1.57
CA THR A 35 6.06 2.38 1.97
C THR A 35 6.37 1.33 3.04
N PHE A 36 5.46 1.12 4.00
CA PHE A 36 5.69 0.33 5.20
C PHE A 36 4.57 -0.66 5.54
N GLY A 37 3.46 -0.69 4.80
CA GLY A 37 2.25 -1.46 5.11
C GLY A 37 1.31 -0.76 6.09
N ASN A 38 1.85 -0.07 7.11
CA ASN A 38 1.16 0.75 8.12
C ASN A 38 -0.09 0.08 8.74
N ILE A 39 -1.18 0.84 8.97
CA ILE A 39 -2.40 0.41 9.66
C ILE A 39 -2.97 -0.91 9.11
N PRO A 40 -3.11 -1.13 7.78
CA PRO A 40 -3.50 -2.42 7.24
C PRO A 40 -2.64 -3.61 7.69
N ALA A 41 -1.33 -3.41 7.85
CA ALA A 41 -0.40 -4.45 8.29
C ALA A 41 -0.51 -4.80 9.77
N MET A 42 -1.28 -4.06 10.58
CA MET A 42 -1.58 -4.47 11.95
C MET A 42 -2.32 -5.82 12.00
N ARG A 43 -3.05 -6.21 10.94
CA ARG A 43 -3.67 -7.55 10.90
C ARG A 43 -2.63 -8.68 10.90
N ASN A 44 -1.38 -8.40 10.53
CA ASN A 44 -0.32 -9.41 10.51
C ASN A 44 -0.02 -9.95 11.93
N PHE A 45 -0.35 -9.19 12.99
CA PHE A 45 -0.18 -9.65 14.37
C PHE A 45 -1.14 -10.77 14.77
N CYS A 46 -2.37 -10.79 14.22
CA CYS A 46 -3.35 -11.85 14.46
C CYS A 46 -3.42 -12.88 13.32
N GLY A 47 -2.95 -12.51 12.13
CA GLY A 47 -3.01 -13.34 10.93
C GLY A 47 -4.31 -13.16 10.15
N THR A 48 -4.23 -13.29 8.82
CA THR A 48 -5.35 -13.05 7.91
C THR A 48 -6.59 -13.89 8.23
N GLN A 49 -6.43 -15.17 8.59
CA GLN A 49 -7.58 -16.04 8.89
C GLN A 49 -8.33 -15.60 10.15
N GLU A 50 -7.63 -15.23 11.22
CA GLU A 50 -8.26 -14.75 12.45
C GLU A 50 -8.91 -13.38 12.23
N ALA A 51 -8.28 -12.50 11.44
CA ALA A 51 -8.90 -11.23 11.04
C ALA A 51 -10.22 -11.45 10.25
N LEU A 52 -10.26 -12.42 9.33
CA LEU A 52 -11.47 -12.75 8.56
C LEU A 52 -12.56 -13.38 9.44
N LYS A 53 -12.21 -14.32 10.33
CA LYS A 53 -13.16 -14.90 11.29
C LYS A 53 -13.77 -13.82 12.18
N ARG A 54 -12.93 -12.94 12.73
CA ARG A 54 -13.42 -11.84 13.56
C ARG A 54 -14.37 -10.93 12.77
N ALA A 55 -14.04 -10.59 11.52
CA ALA A 55 -14.83 -9.68 10.70
C ALA A 55 -16.17 -10.25 10.19
N TYR A 56 -16.23 -11.55 9.89
CA TYR A 56 -17.37 -12.15 9.17
C TYR A 56 -18.15 -13.21 9.94
N ILE A 57 -17.64 -13.71 11.07
CA ILE A 57 -18.27 -14.79 11.84
C ILE A 57 -18.51 -14.35 13.29
N GLU A 58 -17.49 -13.81 13.95
CA GLU A 58 -17.49 -13.68 15.42
C GLU A 58 -17.99 -12.33 15.94
N THR A 59 -18.23 -11.35 15.07
CA THR A 59 -18.82 -10.05 15.47
C THR A 59 -20.24 -10.23 16.01
N GLU A 60 -20.55 -9.50 17.06
CA GLU A 60 -21.76 -9.66 17.88
C GLU A 60 -23.05 -9.38 17.09
N SER A 61 -22.94 -8.57 16.03
CA SER A 61 -24.02 -8.21 15.13
C SER A 61 -24.19 -9.16 13.94
N THR A 62 -23.28 -10.12 13.74
CA THR A 62 -23.33 -11.01 12.59
C THR A 62 -24.41 -12.06 12.77
N VAL A 63 -25.20 -12.27 11.72
CA VAL A 63 -26.22 -13.33 11.63
C VAL A 63 -25.80 -14.25 10.48
N ASP A 64 -25.82 -15.57 10.72
CA ASP A 64 -25.45 -16.60 9.73
C ASP A 64 -24.07 -16.35 9.06
N GLY A 65 -23.08 -16.01 9.88
CA GLY A 65 -21.75 -15.60 9.42
C GLY A 65 -20.99 -16.68 8.64
N PHE A 66 -20.35 -16.26 7.55
CA PHE A 66 -19.44 -17.07 6.74
C PHE A 66 -18.38 -16.16 6.13
N ILE A 67 -17.19 -16.70 5.84
CA ILE A 67 -16.13 -15.95 5.15
C ILE A 67 -16.44 -15.96 3.64
N PRO A 68 -16.56 -14.78 2.99
CA PRO A 68 -16.80 -14.72 1.55
C PRO A 68 -15.66 -15.33 0.73
N ASP A 69 -16.00 -16.17 -0.25
CA ASP A 69 -15.06 -16.96 -1.05
C ASP A 69 -15.36 -16.94 -2.57
N SER A 70 -16.20 -16.01 -3.04
CA SER A 70 -16.49 -15.81 -4.46
C SER A 70 -15.22 -15.61 -5.29
N GLU A 71 -15.16 -16.23 -6.47
CA GLU A 71 -14.04 -16.07 -7.43
C GLU A 71 -13.85 -14.63 -7.92
N GLU A 72 -14.88 -13.77 -7.78
CA GLU A 72 -14.78 -12.35 -8.11
C GLU A 72 -13.98 -11.53 -7.08
N LEU A 73 -13.72 -12.09 -5.89
CA LEU A 73 -12.99 -11.41 -4.83
C LEU A 73 -11.48 -11.66 -4.94
N GLY A 74 -10.70 -10.60 -4.69
CA GLY A 74 -9.27 -10.74 -4.49
C GLY A 74 -8.97 -11.57 -3.24
N VAL A 75 -8.19 -12.63 -3.37
CA VAL A 75 -7.84 -13.52 -2.26
C VAL A 75 -6.89 -12.78 -1.31
N PRO A 76 -7.24 -12.62 -0.02
CA PRO A 76 -6.35 -11.98 0.95
C PRO A 76 -5.02 -12.73 1.06
N LEU A 77 -3.90 -11.99 1.06
CA LEU A 77 -2.58 -12.55 1.32
C LEU A 77 -2.43 -12.94 2.80
N ASP A 78 -1.54 -13.88 3.09
CA ASP A 78 -1.21 -14.28 4.47
C ASP A 78 -0.73 -13.09 5.32
N GLU A 79 0.04 -12.19 4.70
CA GLU A 79 0.52 -10.94 5.30
C GLU A 79 0.24 -9.76 4.37
N VAL A 80 -0.09 -8.61 4.95
CA VAL A 80 -0.08 -7.33 4.24
C VAL A 80 1.35 -6.83 4.15
N VAL A 81 1.78 -6.44 2.95
CA VAL A 81 3.15 -5.98 2.69
C VAL A 81 3.19 -4.64 1.98
N ALA A 82 4.30 -3.93 2.14
CA ALA A 82 4.59 -2.73 1.36
C ALA A 82 4.81 -3.07 -0.13
N VAL A 83 4.70 -2.05 -1.00
CA VAL A 83 4.75 -2.23 -2.46
C VAL A 83 6.11 -2.77 -2.92
N ASP A 84 7.20 -2.40 -2.23
CA ASP A 84 8.57 -2.83 -2.53
C ASP A 84 8.78 -4.35 -2.38
N LYS A 85 7.92 -5.03 -1.61
CA LYS A 85 7.97 -6.49 -1.45
C LYS A 85 7.44 -7.24 -2.67
N VAL A 86 6.70 -6.57 -3.56
CA VAL A 86 6.08 -7.19 -4.74
C VAL A 86 6.73 -6.73 -6.03
N VAL A 87 7.07 -5.44 -6.13
CA VAL A 87 7.66 -4.84 -7.33
C VAL A 87 8.77 -3.85 -6.98
N LYS A 88 9.72 -3.63 -7.89
CA LYS A 88 10.75 -2.61 -7.71
C LYS A 88 10.13 -1.22 -7.67
N VAL A 89 10.32 -0.51 -6.55
CA VAL A 89 9.96 0.90 -6.36
C VAL A 89 11.21 1.77 -6.58
N ASP A 90 11.05 2.91 -7.26
CA ASP A 90 12.14 3.84 -7.55
C ASP A 90 12.19 5.03 -6.59
N LEU A 91 11.03 5.48 -6.09
CA LEU A 91 10.91 6.59 -5.13
C LEU A 91 9.87 6.27 -4.05
N PHE A 92 10.18 6.62 -2.81
CA PHE A 92 9.27 6.52 -1.68
C PHE A 92 8.93 7.91 -1.15
N ILE A 93 7.66 8.16 -0.90
CA ILE A 93 7.16 9.42 -0.33
C ILE A 93 6.35 9.06 0.92
N PRO A 94 6.96 9.07 2.12
CA PRO A 94 6.28 8.70 3.36
C PRO A 94 5.26 9.76 3.84
N GLY A 95 4.37 9.34 4.75
CA GLY A 95 3.34 10.12 5.42
C GLY A 95 1.96 9.46 5.41
N CYS A 96 1.11 9.79 6.38
CA CYS A 96 -0.22 9.18 6.55
C CYS A 96 -1.37 10.22 6.68
N PRO A 97 -1.60 11.07 5.66
CA PRO A 97 -1.02 11.03 4.31
C PRO A 97 0.23 11.91 4.16
N PRO A 98 1.01 11.74 3.08
CA PRO A 98 2.10 12.65 2.75
C PRO A 98 1.60 14.09 2.60
N SER A 99 2.38 15.06 3.06
CA SER A 99 2.03 16.48 2.90
C SER A 99 1.94 16.88 1.43
N ALA A 100 1.04 17.81 1.10
CA ALA A 100 0.89 18.32 -0.27
C ALA A 100 2.21 18.89 -0.81
N ASP A 101 2.98 19.58 0.03
CA ASP A 101 4.29 20.13 -0.34
C ASP A 101 5.32 19.04 -0.65
N ALA A 102 5.33 17.93 0.09
CA ALA A 102 6.19 16.79 -0.20
C ALA A 102 5.86 16.19 -1.57
N ILE A 103 4.57 15.97 -1.85
CA ILE A 103 4.12 15.45 -3.15
C ILE A 103 4.51 16.41 -4.27
N PHE A 104 4.23 17.71 -4.09
CA PHE A 104 4.54 18.74 -5.08
C PHE A 104 6.04 18.81 -5.36
N HIS A 105 6.88 18.80 -4.32
CA HIS A 105 8.33 18.82 -4.45
C HIS A 105 8.84 17.60 -5.21
N ALA A 106 8.38 16.40 -4.84
CA ALA A 106 8.78 15.15 -5.50
C ALA A 106 8.51 15.17 -7.00
N LEU A 107 7.29 15.55 -7.36
CA LEU A 107 6.85 15.59 -8.75
C LEU A 107 7.57 16.69 -9.53
N SER A 108 7.81 17.84 -8.90
CA SER A 108 8.54 18.96 -9.52
C SER A 108 9.99 18.59 -9.84
N GLU A 109 10.71 17.93 -8.92
CA GLU A 109 12.08 17.46 -9.15
C GLU A 109 12.12 16.41 -10.28
N LEU A 110 11.20 15.44 -10.26
CA LEU A 110 11.11 14.43 -11.32
C LEU A 110 10.85 15.04 -12.70
N LEU A 111 9.99 16.05 -12.77
CA LEU A 111 9.72 16.79 -14.02
C LEU A 111 10.93 17.60 -14.49
N ALA A 112 11.76 18.09 -13.56
CA ALA A 112 13.02 18.76 -13.88
C ALA A 112 14.14 17.80 -14.30
N GLY A 113 13.90 16.48 -14.27
CA GLY A 113 14.89 15.46 -14.61
C GLY A 113 15.79 15.03 -13.46
N HIS A 114 15.49 15.47 -12.23
CA HIS A 114 16.20 15.08 -11.02
C HIS A 114 15.42 13.97 -10.29
N THR A 115 16.09 12.89 -9.93
CA THR A 115 15.49 11.89 -9.02
C THR A 115 15.87 12.26 -7.59
N PRO A 116 14.93 12.71 -6.74
CA PRO A 116 15.25 13.13 -5.38
C PRO A 116 15.73 11.93 -4.56
N VAL A 117 16.97 11.99 -4.09
CA VAL A 117 17.59 10.93 -3.27
C VAL A 117 17.29 11.14 -1.78
N VAL A 118 17.11 12.39 -1.36
CA VAL A 118 16.81 12.77 0.03
C VAL A 118 15.76 13.86 0.01
N PHE A 119 14.60 13.61 0.62
CA PHE A 119 13.63 14.68 0.84
C PHE A 119 14.18 15.67 1.86
N PRO A 120 13.94 16.98 1.66
CA PRO A 120 14.19 17.95 2.70
C PRO A 120 13.53 17.54 4.04
N PRO A 121 14.22 17.67 5.19
CA PRO A 121 13.74 17.20 6.50
C PRO A 121 12.32 17.65 6.85
N GLN A 122 11.93 18.85 6.43
CA GLN A 122 10.61 19.43 6.66
C GLN A 122 9.45 18.67 6.01
N TYR A 123 9.75 17.82 5.03
CA TYR A 123 8.75 17.03 4.31
C TYR A 123 8.61 15.60 4.83
N PHE A 124 9.48 15.16 5.74
CA PHE A 124 9.34 13.88 6.42
C PHE A 124 8.33 13.99 7.55
N LYS A 125 7.15 13.43 7.31
CA LYS A 125 6.14 13.15 8.33
C LYS A 125 5.79 11.67 8.24
N TYR A 126 5.55 11.06 9.40
CA TYR A 126 5.18 9.65 9.56
C TYR A 126 3.94 9.49 10.44
N ASP A 127 3.30 10.62 10.75
CA ASP A 127 2.08 10.78 11.54
C ASP A 127 0.87 11.07 10.66
#